data_AF-A0A941YR01-F1
#
_entry.id   AF-A0A941YR01-F1
#
_cell.length_a   1.000
_cell.length_b   1.000
_cell.length_c   1.000
_cell.angle_alpha   90.00
_cell.angle_beta   90.00
_cell.angle_gamma   90.00
#
_symmetry.space_group_name_H-M   'P 1'
#
loop_
_entity.id
_entity.type
_entity.pdbx_description
1 polymer ?
#
loop_
_entity_poly.entity_id
_entity_poly.type
_entity_poly.pdbx_seq_one_letter_code
_entity_poly.pdbx_strand_id
1 'polypeptide(L)'
;MLRIFLVLVSLSLLAGCATQKSKGDLLETTLESYAATIRWGNFEDAAAFVDPETLKAHPLTALDFERYRQVRISGYNAQPARPTGDNEVALTAEVVLTNNNTQSVRSVLDRQRWRYDDKARRWWLVTGLPDITQR
;
A
#
# COMPACT_ATOMS: atom_id res chain seq x y z
N MET A 1 37.72 35.99 13.44
CA MET A 1 36.76 35.39 14.40
C MET A 1 35.30 35.61 13.99
N LEU A 2 34.88 36.80 13.55
CA LEU A 2 33.50 37.10 13.10
C LEU A 2 32.99 36.21 11.93
N ARG A 3 33.87 35.86 10.98
CA ARG A 3 33.52 35.01 9.82
C ARG A 3 33.20 33.56 10.19
N ILE A 4 33.81 33.01 11.24
CA ILE A 4 33.57 31.64 11.70
C ILE A 4 32.22 31.57 12.43
N PHE A 5 31.87 32.62 13.18
CA PHE A 5 30.59 32.73 13.88
C PHE A 5 29.41 32.78 12.91
N LEU A 6 29.58 33.46 11.76
CA LEU A 6 28.56 33.57 10.72
C LEU A 6 28.29 32.23 10.01
N VAL A 7 29.35 31.42 9.78
CA VAL A 7 29.20 30.07 9.21
C VAL A 7 28.54 29.10 10.19
N LEU A 8 28.84 29.20 11.50
CA LEU A 8 28.20 28.37 12.52
C LEU A 8 26.70 28.65 12.67
N VAL A 9 26.29 29.93 12.61
CA VAL A 9 24.88 30.32 12.69
C VAL A 9 24.08 29.89 11.45
N SER A 10 24.69 29.92 10.25
CA SER A 10 24.06 29.44 9.02
C SER A 10 23.84 27.92 9.01
N LEU A 11 24.68 27.13 9.70
CA LEU A 11 24.55 25.67 9.78
C LEU A 11 23.41 25.22 10.73
N SER A 12 23.08 26.04 11.74
CA SER A 12 22.02 25.77 12.71
C SER A 12 20.60 25.84 12.13
N LEU A 13 20.43 26.54 11.00
CA LEU A 13 19.13 26.74 10.34
C LEU A 13 18.67 25.52 9.51
N LEU A 14 19.51 24.49 9.37
CA LEU A 14 19.13 23.21 8.75
C LEU A 14 18.67 22.14 9.76
N ALA A 15 18.50 22.48 11.04
CA ALA A 15 17.76 21.65 11.98
C ALA A 15 16.26 21.72 11.63
N GLY A 16 15.89 21.15 10.48
CA GLY A 16 14.51 20.97 10.08
C GLY A 16 13.79 20.15 11.14
N CYS A 17 12.71 20.72 11.70
CA CYS A 17 11.79 19.95 12.52
C CYS A 17 11.34 18.73 11.70
N ALA A 18 11.74 17.53 12.11
CA ALA A 18 11.14 16.31 11.62
C ALA A 18 9.69 16.30 12.10
N THR A 19 8.78 16.88 11.30
CA THR A 19 7.34 16.85 11.59
C THR A 19 6.93 15.39 11.65
N GLN A 20 6.51 14.97 12.84
CA GLN A 20 6.01 13.62 13.04
C GLN A 20 4.75 13.44 12.19
N LYS A 21 4.80 12.53 11.21
CA LYS A 21 3.63 12.22 10.37
C LYS A 21 2.45 11.78 11.25
N SER A 22 1.29 12.34 10.97
CA SER A 22 0.04 11.90 11.57
C SER A 22 -0.31 10.50 11.06
N LYS A 23 -1.19 9.80 11.78
CA LYS A 23 -1.72 8.52 11.32
C LYS A 23 -2.48 8.64 9.99
N GLY A 24 -3.12 9.79 9.74
CA GLY A 24 -3.77 10.10 8.47
C GLY A 24 -2.76 10.25 7.33
N ASP A 25 -1.66 10.98 7.55
CA ASP A 25 -0.60 11.18 6.55
C ASP A 25 0.08 9.85 6.20
N LEU A 26 0.27 9.00 7.22
CA LEU A 26 0.79 7.64 7.05
C LEU A 26 -0.20 6.76 6.27
N LEU A 27 -1.50 6.91 6.49
CA LEU A 27 -2.52 6.17 5.74
C LEU A 27 -2.47 6.56 4.26
N GLU A 28 -2.54 7.85 3.97
CA GLU A 28 -2.49 8.40 2.62
C GLU A 28 -1.24 7.90 1.87
N THR A 29 -0.05 8.10 2.46
CA THR A 29 1.21 7.62 1.88
C THR A 29 1.18 6.11 1.63
N THR A 30 0.62 5.33 2.55
CA THR A 30 0.56 3.86 2.44
C THR A 30 -0.38 3.43 1.31
N LEU A 31 -1.57 4.01 1.23
CA LEU A 31 -2.56 3.68 0.20
C LEU A 31 -2.07 4.07 -1.20
N GLU A 32 -1.41 5.22 -1.34
CA GLU A 32 -0.78 5.64 -2.59
C GLU A 32 0.32 4.66 -3.02
N SER A 33 1.20 4.29 -2.09
CA SER A 33 2.30 3.36 -2.35
C SER A 33 1.77 1.98 -2.75
N TYR A 34 0.75 1.48 -2.05
CA TYR A 34 0.10 0.21 -2.39
C TYR A 34 -0.56 0.28 -3.76
N ALA A 35 -1.34 1.33 -4.04
CA ALA A 35 -1.99 1.52 -5.33
C ALA A 35 -0.99 1.60 -6.49
N ALA A 36 0.14 2.29 -6.32
CA ALA A 36 1.22 2.31 -7.29
C ALA A 36 1.81 0.92 -7.52
N THR A 37 2.09 0.18 -6.45
CA THR A 37 2.65 -1.18 -6.49
C THR A 37 1.73 -2.13 -7.28
N ILE A 38 0.42 -2.10 -7.01
CA ILE A 38 -0.56 -2.90 -7.73
C ILE A 38 -0.66 -2.49 -9.21
N ARG A 39 -0.67 -1.19 -9.52
CA ARG A 39 -0.74 -0.72 -10.93
C ARG A 39 0.42 -1.23 -11.78
N TRP A 40 1.61 -1.37 -11.21
CA TRP A 40 2.77 -1.92 -11.91
C TRP A 40 2.83 -3.45 -11.91
N GLY A 41 1.83 -4.12 -11.32
CA GLY A 41 1.70 -5.58 -11.31
C GLY A 41 2.71 -6.28 -10.41
N ASN A 42 3.32 -5.57 -9.46
CA ASN A 42 4.35 -6.12 -8.59
C ASN A 42 3.73 -6.72 -7.32
N PHE A 43 3.11 -7.89 -7.47
CA PHE A 43 2.39 -8.55 -6.39
C PHE A 43 3.31 -9.13 -5.31
N GLU A 44 4.53 -9.51 -5.68
CA GLU A 44 5.59 -9.89 -4.76
C GLU A 44 5.92 -8.74 -3.79
N ASP A 45 6.10 -7.51 -4.27
CA ASP A 45 6.33 -6.35 -3.40
C ASP A 45 5.05 -5.93 -2.65
N ALA A 46 3.87 -6.12 -3.25
CA ALA A 46 2.60 -5.85 -2.59
C ALA A 46 2.40 -6.71 -1.32
N ALA A 47 3.00 -7.90 -1.26
CA ALA A 47 2.96 -8.75 -0.07
C ALA A 47 3.52 -8.05 1.19
N ALA A 48 4.44 -7.09 1.03
CA ALA A 48 5.02 -6.34 2.15
C ALA A 48 4.00 -5.41 2.85
N PHE A 49 2.84 -5.18 2.24
CA PHE A 49 1.73 -4.41 2.85
C PHE A 49 0.78 -5.29 3.65
N VAL A 50 0.79 -6.62 3.42
CA VAL A 50 -0.13 -7.55 4.07
C VAL A 50 0.26 -7.74 5.54
N ASP A 51 -0.75 -7.77 6.40
CA ASP A 51 -0.57 -8.03 7.82
C ASP A 51 0.15 -9.37 8.06
N PRO A 52 1.20 -9.42 8.91
CA PRO A 52 1.92 -10.66 9.18
C PRO A 52 1.05 -11.79 9.74
N GLU A 53 0.02 -11.49 10.53
CA GLU A 53 -0.91 -12.51 11.03
C GLU A 53 -1.84 -13.01 9.91
N THR A 54 -2.24 -12.12 8.99
CA THR A 54 -2.94 -12.53 7.76
C THR A 54 -2.08 -13.47 6.92
N LEU A 55 -0.79 -13.18 6.74
CA LEU A 55 0.13 -14.06 6.00
C LEU A 55 0.38 -15.39 6.71
N LYS A 56 0.40 -15.42 8.04
CA LYS A 56 0.50 -16.69 8.79
C LYS A 56 -0.76 -17.55 8.63
N ALA A 57 -1.93 -16.93 8.69
CA ALA A 57 -3.21 -17.63 8.54
C ALA A 57 -3.47 -18.07 7.09
N HIS A 58 -3.06 -17.25 6.12
CA HIS A 58 -3.23 -17.48 4.69
C HIS A 58 -1.92 -17.17 3.95
N PRO A 59 -0.96 -18.10 3.95
CA PRO A 59 0.32 -17.89 3.29
C PRO A 59 0.16 -17.69 1.79
N LEU A 60 0.84 -16.69 1.23
CA LEU A 60 0.95 -16.52 -0.21
C LEU A 60 1.85 -17.61 -0.78
N THR A 61 1.29 -18.45 -1.65
CA THR A 61 2.00 -19.57 -2.25
C THR A 61 2.64 -19.20 -3.58
N ALA A 62 3.59 -20.00 -4.06
CA ALA A 62 4.13 -19.85 -5.41
C ALA A 62 3.02 -19.89 -6.48
N LEU A 63 1.99 -20.71 -6.29
CA LEU A 63 0.85 -20.79 -7.20
C LEU A 63 0.06 -19.48 -7.26
N ASP A 64 -0.05 -18.74 -6.15
CA ASP A 64 -0.73 -17.45 -6.12
C ASP A 64 0.02 -16.42 -6.95
N PHE A 65 1.35 -16.37 -6.84
CA PHE A 65 2.19 -15.51 -7.68
C PHE A 65 2.13 -15.89 -9.16
N GLU A 66 2.12 -17.19 -9.49
CA GLU A 66 1.97 -17.63 -10.88
C GLU A 66 0.62 -17.22 -11.48
N ARG A 67 -0.46 -17.16 -10.68
CA ARG A 67 -1.76 -16.63 -11.13
C ARG A 67 -1.68 -15.15 -11.48
N TYR A 68 -1.01 -14.34 -10.65
CA TYR A 68 -0.81 -12.91 -10.94
C TYR A 68 -0.03 -12.69 -12.24
N ARG A 69 0.96 -13.54 -12.55
CA ARG A 69 1.74 -13.46 -13.80
C ARG A 69 0.92 -13.74 -15.07
N GLN A 70 -0.27 -14.34 -14.96
CA GLN A 70 -1.15 -14.57 -16.11
C GLN A 70 -1.93 -13.32 -16.55
N VAL A 71 -1.89 -12.25 -15.77
CA VAL A 71 -2.62 -11.01 -16.04
C VAL A 71 -1.69 -9.80 -15.97
N ARG A 72 -2.06 -8.73 -16.68
CA ARG A 72 -1.50 -7.39 -16.46
C ARG A 72 -2.59 -6.49 -15.89
N ILE A 73 -2.19 -5.58 -15.01
CA ILE A 73 -3.09 -4.59 -14.43
C ILE A 73 -3.21 -3.43 -15.42
N SER A 74 -4.42 -3.23 -15.94
CA SER A 74 -4.74 -2.13 -16.87
C SER A 74 -5.48 -0.97 -16.19
N GLY A 75 -5.86 -1.12 -14.92
CA GLY A 75 -6.50 -0.07 -14.13
C GLY A 75 -6.58 -0.41 -12.65
N TYR A 76 -6.51 0.61 -11.79
CA TYR A 76 -6.72 0.51 -10.35
C TYR A 76 -7.45 1.76 -9.85
N ASN A 77 -8.73 1.60 -9.53
CA ASN A 77 -9.64 2.67 -9.14
C ASN A 77 -10.10 2.42 -7.70
N ALA A 78 -9.42 3.06 -6.73
CA ALA A 78 -9.80 2.97 -5.32
C ALA A 78 -10.82 4.05 -4.95
N GLN A 79 -11.87 3.65 -4.23
CA GLN A 79 -12.74 4.58 -3.54
C GLN A 79 -11.99 5.19 -2.34
N PRO A 80 -12.38 6.40 -1.89
CA PRO A 80 -11.80 6.99 -0.69
C PRO A 80 -11.98 6.09 0.54
N ALA A 81 -10.93 5.95 1.33
CA ALA A 81 -10.99 5.18 2.57
C ALA A 81 -12.01 5.76 3.56
N ARG A 82 -12.64 4.88 4.32
CA ARG A 82 -13.64 5.21 5.35
C ARG A 82 -13.22 4.58 6.68
N PRO A 83 -13.19 5.35 7.78
CA PRO A 83 -12.98 4.77 9.10
C PRO A 83 -14.04 3.72 9.43
N THR A 84 -13.61 2.57 9.92
CA THR A 84 -14.48 1.49 10.41
C THR A 84 -14.27 1.20 11.90
N GLY A 85 -13.30 1.87 12.53
CA GLY A 85 -13.00 1.83 13.95
C GLY A 85 -11.83 2.78 14.24
N ASP A 86 -11.39 2.85 15.50
CA ASP A 86 -10.35 3.80 15.91
C ASP A 86 -9.06 3.61 15.11
N ASN A 87 -8.62 2.36 14.91
CA ASN A 87 -7.41 1.99 14.19
C ASN A 87 -7.67 1.25 12.88
N GLU A 88 -8.86 1.42 12.30
CA GLU A 88 -9.25 0.67 11.11
C GLU A 88 -9.91 1.55 10.05
N VAL A 89 -9.58 1.28 8.80
CA VAL A 89 -10.28 1.84 7.65
C VAL A 89 -10.61 0.75 6.64
N ALA A 90 -11.66 0.97 5.88
CA ALA A 90 -12.03 0.13 4.74
C ALA A 90 -12.11 0.97 3.47
N LEU A 91 -11.79 0.34 2.35
CA LEU A 91 -12.00 0.90 1.01
C LEU A 91 -12.28 -0.22 0.02
N THR A 92 -12.92 0.11 -1.10
CA THR A 92 -13.07 -0.83 -2.22
C THR A 92 -12.29 -0.30 -3.41
N ALA A 93 -11.48 -1.15 -4.02
CA ALA A 93 -10.77 -0.86 -5.25
C ALA A 93 -11.27 -1.74 -6.39
N GLU A 94 -11.58 -1.13 -7.52
CA GLU A 94 -11.74 -1.87 -8.77
C GLU A 94 -10.37 -2.09 -9.39
N VAL A 95 -10.02 -3.35 -9.64
CA VAL A 95 -8.79 -3.74 -10.32
C VAL A 95 -9.15 -4.27 -11.70
N VAL A 96 -8.73 -3.55 -12.74
CA VAL A 96 -8.97 -3.95 -14.13
C VAL A 96 -7.79 -4.79 -14.60
N LEU A 97 -8.11 -6.01 -15.05
CA LEU A 97 -7.17 -7.05 -15.44
C LEU A 97 -7.30 -7.31 -16.94
N THR A 98 -6.17 -7.40 -17.62
CA THR A 98 -6.11 -7.97 -18.98
C THR A 98 -5.38 -9.31 -18.90
N ASN A 99 -6.00 -10.38 -19.41
CA ASN A 99 -5.34 -11.68 -19.52
C ASN A 99 -4.24 -11.63 -20.60
N ASN A 100 -3.03 -12.08 -20.25
CA ASN A 100 -1.87 -12.00 -21.13
C ASN A 100 -2.00 -12.90 -22.38
N ASN A 101 -2.70 -14.03 -22.27
CA ASN A 101 -2.84 -15.02 -23.33
C ASN A 101 -4.05 -14.75 -24.25
N THR A 102 -5.19 -14.34 -23.68
CA THR A 102 -6.45 -14.19 -24.44
C THR A 102 -6.78 -12.75 -24.78
N GLN A 103 -6.07 -11.77 -24.19
CA GLN A 103 -6.38 -10.33 -24.27
C GLN A 103 -7.78 -9.97 -23.75
N SER A 104 -8.47 -10.90 -23.06
CA SER A 104 -9.76 -10.60 -22.44
C SER A 104 -9.58 -9.64 -21.27
N VAL A 105 -10.43 -8.63 -21.18
CA VAL A 105 -10.46 -7.66 -20.09
C VAL A 105 -11.60 -8.00 -19.12
N ARG A 106 -11.31 -7.94 -17.83
CA ARG A 106 -12.32 -8.00 -16.77
C ARG A 106 -11.92 -7.09 -15.60
N SER A 107 -12.83 -6.80 -14.69
CA SER A 107 -12.49 -6.18 -13.42
C SER A 107 -12.87 -7.08 -12.24
N VAL A 108 -12.14 -6.92 -11.14
CA VAL A 108 -12.44 -7.53 -9.84
C VAL A 108 -12.59 -6.44 -8.79
N LEU A 109 -13.51 -6.63 -7.85
CA LEU A 109 -13.71 -5.72 -6.73
C LEU A 109 -12.92 -6.21 -5.52
N ASP A 110 -11.83 -5.51 -5.22
CA ASP A 110 -11.01 -5.74 -4.03
C ASP A 110 -11.57 -4.95 -2.84
N ARG A 111 -12.13 -5.67 -1.86
CA ARG A 111 -12.69 -5.08 -0.64
C ARG A 111 -11.63 -5.11 0.45
N GLN A 112 -10.92 -4.00 0.62
CA GLN A 112 -9.78 -3.89 1.50
C GLN A 112 -10.19 -3.45 2.89
N ARG A 113 -9.54 -4.04 3.91
CA ARG A 113 -9.48 -3.47 5.25
C ARG A 113 -8.04 -3.24 5.65
N TRP A 114 -7.80 -2.10 6.27
CA TRP A 114 -6.50 -1.68 6.73
C TRP A 114 -6.54 -1.41 8.22
N ARG A 115 -5.53 -1.87 8.94
CA ARG A 115 -5.38 -1.68 10.38
C ARG A 115 -4.09 -0.95 10.68
N TYR A 116 -4.16 0.06 11.53
CA TYR A 116 -2.99 0.75 12.04
C TYR A 116 -2.36 -0.05 13.19
N ASP A 117 -1.05 -0.17 13.16
CA ASP A 117 -0.25 -0.75 14.23
C ASP A 117 0.54 0.36 14.92
N ASP A 118 0.17 0.68 16.15
CA ASP A 118 0.82 1.73 16.95
C ASP A 118 2.29 1.42 17.26
N LYS A 119 2.65 0.13 17.41
CA LYS A 119 4.03 -0.29 17.72
C LYS A 119 4.91 -0.16 16.49
N ALA A 120 4.42 -0.65 15.35
CA ALA A 120 5.15 -0.57 14.07
C ALA A 120 4.99 0.79 13.36
N ARG A 121 4.09 1.65 13.85
CA ARG A 121 3.73 2.95 13.29
C ARG A 121 3.41 2.89 11.79
N ARG A 122 2.66 1.87 11.38
CA ARG A 122 2.30 1.66 9.97
C ARG A 122 0.92 1.04 9.81
N TRP A 123 0.39 1.14 8.60
CA TRP A 123 -0.84 0.49 8.20
C TRP A 123 -0.55 -0.87 7.55
N TRP A 124 -1.38 -1.85 7.89
CA TRP A 124 -1.34 -3.21 7.37
C TRP A 124 -2.64 -3.54 6.65
N LEU A 125 -2.54 -4.18 5.49
CA LEU A 125 -3.67 -4.73 4.74
C LEU A 125 -4.05 -6.07 5.37
N VAL A 126 -5.19 -6.11 6.06
CA VAL A 126 -5.61 -7.30 6.82
C VAL A 126 -6.41 -8.29 5.98
N THR A 127 -6.92 -7.89 4.82
CA THR A 127 -7.70 -8.75 3.90
C THR A 127 -6.83 -9.57 2.96
N GLY A 128 -5.53 -9.29 2.86
CA GLY A 128 -4.65 -9.90 1.87
C GLY A 128 -4.70 -9.20 0.51
N LEU A 129 -3.92 -9.72 -0.43
CA LEU A 129 -3.85 -9.23 -1.81
C LEU A 129 -5.18 -9.45 -2.57
N PRO A 130 -5.42 -8.73 -3.67
CA PRO A 130 -6.65 -8.85 -4.44
C PRO A 130 -6.84 -10.26 -5.00
N ASP A 131 -7.97 -10.91 -4.71
CA ASP A 131 -8.28 -12.20 -5.31
C ASP A 131 -8.74 -12.03 -6.76
N ILE A 132 -7.80 -12.20 -7.69
CA ILE A 132 -8.03 -12.09 -9.13
C ILE A 132 -8.76 -13.28 -9.76
N THR A 133 -9.10 -14.31 -8.97
CA THR A 133 -9.79 -15.53 -9.46
C THR A 133 -11.31 -15.43 -9.40
N GLN A 134 -11.83 -14.40 -8.70
CA GLN A 134 -13.25 -14.09 -8.62
C GLN A 134 -13.81 -13.77 -10.02
N ARG A 135 -15.03 -14.23 -10.29
CA ARG A 135 -15.77 -14.00 -11.53
C ARG A 135 -16.90 -13.02 -11.32
#